data_AF-A0A9E2BLJ3-F1
#
_entry.id   AF-A0A9E2BLJ3-F1
#
_cell.length_a   1.000
_cell.length_b   1.000
_cell.length_c   1.000
_cell.angle_alpha   90.00
_cell.angle_beta   90.00
_cell.angle_gamma   90.00
#
_symmetry.space_group_name_H-M   'P 1'
#
loop_
_entity.id
_entity.type
_entity.pdbx_description
1 polymer ?
#
loop_
_entity_poly.entity_id
_entity_poly.type
_entity_poly.pdbx_seq_one_letter_code
_entity_poly.pdbx_strand_id
1 'polypeptide(L)'
;MRRPQRKAIGFLVAVLVLVPFLSACGSLFSTADQGVTLDILAQRIDQLEAEVSQLEAQVTALMAQARADERPVQAGGGTLAVVTADVLNVRQAPSADSERVGVLMRGARVQVEKVEGDWTQINFNNTLRGWVASQYLSADTGR
;
A
#
# COMPACT_ATOMS: atom_id res chain seq x y z
N MET A 1 -4.54 -40.62 14.07
CA MET A 1 -4.00 -39.39 13.44
C MET A 1 -5.14 -38.59 12.80
N ARG A 2 -5.32 -37.35 13.29
CA ARG A 2 -6.04 -36.14 12.81
C ARG A 2 -7.07 -36.24 11.64
N ARG A 3 -8.33 -35.86 11.90
CA ARG A 3 -9.32 -35.37 10.89
C ARG A 3 -8.87 -34.01 10.31
N PRO A 4 -9.27 -33.59 9.08
CA PRO A 4 -10.54 -32.85 8.89
C PRO A 4 -11.15 -32.93 7.45
N GLN A 5 -12.45 -33.19 7.20
CA GLN A 5 -13.64 -32.32 7.34
C GLN A 5 -13.56 -30.88 6.77
N ARG A 6 -12.63 -30.55 5.85
CA ARG A 6 -12.52 -29.18 5.30
C ARG A 6 -13.38 -28.86 4.08
N LYS A 7 -13.89 -29.85 3.34
CA LYS A 7 -14.62 -29.59 2.08
C LYS A 7 -16.15 -29.44 2.25
N ALA A 8 -16.74 -30.01 3.30
CA ALA A 8 -18.19 -30.00 3.48
C ALA A 8 -18.75 -28.65 3.97
N ILE A 9 -17.96 -27.89 4.74
CA ILE A 9 -18.39 -26.62 5.35
C ILE A 9 -18.46 -25.50 4.30
N GLY A 10 -17.54 -25.46 3.32
CA GLY A 10 -17.59 -24.48 2.23
C GLY A 10 -18.80 -24.67 1.31
N PHE A 11 -19.18 -25.93 1.05
CA PHE A 11 -20.36 -26.27 0.25
C PHE A 11 -21.66 -25.85 0.96
N LEU A 12 -21.72 -25.97 2.28
CA LEU A 12 -22.90 -25.60 3.06
C LEU A 12 -23.06 -24.07 3.17
N VAL A 13 -21.97 -23.32 3.29
CA VAL A 13 -22.00 -21.85 3.38
C VAL A 13 -22.36 -21.22 2.02
N ALA A 14 -21.88 -21.78 0.90
CA ALA A 14 -22.25 -21.30 -0.44
C ALA A 14 -23.73 -21.53 -0.78
N VAL A 15 -24.29 -22.68 -0.38
CA VAL A 15 -25.71 -23.00 -0.60
C VAL A 15 -26.63 -22.12 0.27
N LEU A 16 -26.22 -21.72 1.47
CA LEU A 16 -27.05 -20.91 2.37
C LEU A 16 -27.05 -19.40 2.04
N VAL A 17 -26.01 -18.90 1.37
CA VAL A 17 -25.86 -17.46 1.05
C VAL A 17 -26.42 -17.10 -0.34
N LEU A 18 -26.50 -18.06 -1.27
CA LEU A 18 -26.91 -17.79 -2.66
C LEU A 18 -28.38 -18.11 -2.99
N VAL A 19 -29.07 -18.90 -2.15
CA VAL A 19 -30.49 -19.26 -2.34
C VAL A 19 -31.46 -18.06 -2.24
N PRO A 20 -31.25 -16.99 -1.45
CA PRO A 20 -32.18 -15.86 -1.45
C PRO A 20 -31.96 -14.85 -2.58
N PHE A 21 -30.90 -14.95 -3.38
CA PHE A 21 -30.65 -14.04 -4.51
C PHE A 21 -31.26 -14.50 -5.85
N LEU A 22 -31.79 -15.73 -5.90
CA LEU A 22 -32.44 -16.28 -7.09
C LEU A 22 -33.97 -16.13 -7.06
N SER A 23 -34.47 -14.98 -6.59
CA SER A 23 -35.90 -14.61 -6.73
C SER A 23 -36.13 -13.41 -7.65
N ALA A 24 -35.08 -12.76 -8.18
CA ALA A 24 -35.23 -11.47 -8.86
C ALA A 24 -34.98 -11.47 -10.38
N CYS A 25 -34.78 -12.61 -11.04
CA CYS A 25 -34.61 -12.61 -12.51
C CYS A 25 -35.43 -13.73 -13.17
N GLY A 26 -36.75 -13.61 -13.06
CA GLY A 26 -37.69 -14.39 -13.84
C GLY A 26 -37.83 -13.80 -15.23
N SER A 27 -36.95 -14.17 -16.17
CA SER A 27 -37.21 -13.97 -17.60
C SER A 27 -36.11 -14.54 -18.48
N LEU A 28 -35.76 -15.83 -18.36
CA LEU A 28 -34.96 -16.50 -19.40
C LEU A 28 -35.02 -18.03 -19.23
N PHE A 29 -36.22 -18.61 -19.22
CA PHE A 29 -36.38 -20.05 -19.35
C PHE A 29 -37.39 -20.34 -20.47
N SER A 30 -36.89 -20.39 -21.71
CA SER A 30 -37.62 -20.99 -22.81
C SER A 30 -37.26 -22.46 -22.88
N THR A 31 -38.29 -23.29 -22.74
CA THR A 31 -38.26 -24.75 -22.65
C THR A 31 -37.77 -25.40 -23.95
N ALA A 32 -36.62 -26.08 -23.92
CA ALA A 32 -36.35 -27.25 -24.75
C ALA A 32 -35.12 -28.00 -24.20
N ASP A 33 -35.30 -29.30 -23.99
CA ASP A 33 -34.27 -30.31 -23.69
C ASP A 33 -33.88 -30.53 -22.22
N GLN A 34 -34.37 -31.63 -21.65
CA GLN A 34 -34.02 -32.08 -20.30
C GLN A 34 -32.68 -32.83 -20.22
N GLY A 35 -31.88 -32.87 -21.30
CA GLY A 35 -30.49 -33.33 -21.28
C GLY A 35 -29.47 -32.18 -21.15
N VAL A 36 -29.84 -30.97 -21.58
CA VAL A 36 -28.94 -29.81 -21.70
C VAL A 36 -28.69 -29.07 -20.35
N THR A 37 -29.40 -29.42 -19.28
CA THR A 37 -29.34 -28.68 -18.01
C THR A 37 -28.07 -28.94 -17.18
N LEU A 38 -27.47 -30.13 -17.26
CA LEU A 38 -26.27 -30.46 -16.48
C LEU A 38 -24.99 -29.89 -17.12
N ASP A 39 -24.90 -29.94 -18.45
CA ASP A 39 -23.76 -29.41 -19.20
C ASP A 39 -23.70 -27.88 -19.13
N ILE A 40 -24.85 -27.19 -19.15
CA ILE A 40 -24.91 -25.74 -18.94
C ILE A 40 -24.44 -25.36 -17.53
N LEU A 41 -24.76 -26.17 -16.53
CA LEU A 41 -24.30 -25.94 -15.15
C LEU A 41 -22.80 -26.20 -15.03
N ALA A 42 -22.28 -27.27 -15.65
CA ALA A 42 -20.84 -27.54 -15.70
C ALA A 42 -20.09 -26.40 -16.40
N GLN A 43 -20.57 -25.96 -17.55
CA GLN A 43 -19.96 -24.87 -18.32
C GLN A 43 -20.00 -23.53 -17.60
N ARG A 44 -21.05 -23.25 -16.81
CA ARG A 44 -21.11 -22.06 -15.94
C ARG A 44 -20.17 -22.16 -14.74
N ILE A 45 -19.91 -23.36 -14.23
CA ILE A 45 -18.92 -23.58 -13.17
C ILE A 45 -17.51 -23.33 -13.73
N ASP A 46 -17.17 -23.90 -14.89
CA ASP A 46 -15.89 -23.66 -15.55
C ASP A 46 -15.67 -22.17 -15.87
N GLN A 47 -16.74 -21.48 -16.28
CA GLN A 47 -16.70 -20.04 -16.56
C GLN A 47 -16.50 -19.21 -15.28
N LEU A 48 -17.14 -19.58 -14.17
CA LEU A 48 -16.93 -18.93 -12.86
C LEU A 48 -15.53 -19.18 -12.31
N GLU A 49 -14.96 -20.38 -12.51
CA GLU A 49 -13.59 -20.69 -12.12
C GLU A 49 -12.57 -19.86 -12.91
N ALA A 50 -12.82 -19.62 -14.19
CA ALA A 50 -12.02 -18.72 -15.01
C ALA A 50 -12.10 -17.25 -14.54
N GLU A 51 -13.30 -16.78 -14.17
CA GLU A 51 -13.49 -15.42 -13.63
C GLU A 51 -12.80 -15.24 -12.26
N VAL A 52 -12.84 -16.26 -11.39
CA VAL A 52 -12.10 -16.24 -10.11
C VAL A 52 -10.60 -16.21 -10.35
N SER A 53 -10.09 -16.99 -11.29
CA SER A 53 -8.66 -17.00 -11.65
C SER A 53 -8.19 -15.63 -12.19
N GLN A 54 -8.99 -14.98 -13.04
CA GLN A 54 -8.70 -13.63 -13.51
C GLN A 54 -8.72 -12.60 -12.38
N LEU A 55 -9.60 -12.75 -11.40
CA LEU A 55 -9.69 -11.84 -10.26
C LEU A 55 -8.51 -12.05 -9.29
N GLU A 56 -8.11 -13.29 -9.03
CA GLU A 56 -6.92 -13.62 -8.22
C GLU A 56 -5.63 -13.09 -8.86
N ALA A 57 -5.53 -13.16 -10.19
CA ALA A 57 -4.42 -12.57 -10.94
C ALA A 57 -4.40 -11.03 -10.81
N GLN A 58 -5.57 -10.39 -10.89
CA GLN A 58 -5.70 -8.94 -10.68
C GLN A 58 -5.34 -8.52 -9.25
N VAL A 59 -5.78 -9.27 -8.23
CA VAL A 59 -5.43 -9.01 -6.82
C VAL A 59 -3.92 -9.15 -6.60
N THR A 60 -3.29 -10.16 -7.20
CA THR A 60 -1.83 -10.36 -7.13
C THR A 60 -1.08 -9.21 -7.83
N ALA A 61 -1.55 -8.76 -8.99
CA ALA A 61 -0.97 -7.62 -9.70
C ALA A 61 -1.14 -6.30 -8.92
N LEU A 62 -2.29 -6.09 -8.27
CA LEU A 62 -2.54 -4.93 -7.42
C LEU A 62 -1.63 -4.92 -6.19
N MET A 63 -1.41 -6.08 -5.54
CA MET A 63 -0.46 -6.19 -4.43
C MET A 63 0.99 -5.95 -4.88
N ALA A 64 1.35 -6.35 -6.11
CA ALA A 64 2.66 -6.02 -6.67
C ALA A 64 2.81 -4.53 -6.99
N GLN A 65 1.74 -3.86 -7.45
CA GLN A 65 1.73 -2.40 -7.67
C GLN A 65 1.81 -1.62 -6.35
N ALA A 66 1.12 -2.07 -5.30
CA ALA A 66 1.24 -1.48 -3.97
C ALA A 66 2.68 -1.58 -3.42
N ARG A 67 3.38 -2.68 -3.71
CA ARG A 67 4.81 -2.83 -3.38
C ARG A 67 5.74 -1.92 -4.19
N ALA A 68 5.32 -1.44 -5.35
CA ALA A 68 6.10 -0.50 -6.16
C ALA A 68 5.93 0.96 -5.68
N ASP A 69 4.78 1.27 -5.06
CA ASP A 69 4.51 2.60 -4.49
C ASP A 69 5.01 2.73 -3.05
N GLU A 70 5.35 1.62 -2.40
CA GLU A 70 6.39 1.58 -1.37
C GLU A 70 7.75 1.85 -2.03
N ARG A 71 7.95 3.10 -2.49
CA ARG A 71 9.28 3.60 -2.81
C ARG A 71 10.15 3.18 -1.63
N PRO A 72 11.23 2.41 -1.87
CA PRO A 72 12.10 1.99 -0.79
C PRO A 72 12.42 3.26 -0.02
N VAL A 73 12.15 3.27 1.29
CA VAL A 73 12.79 4.20 2.20
C VAL A 73 14.26 3.98 1.89
N GLN A 74 14.81 4.80 0.99
CA GLN A 74 16.21 4.78 0.67
C GLN A 74 16.82 5.13 2.01
N ALA A 75 17.33 4.14 2.72
CA ALA A 75 18.27 4.36 3.79
C ALA A 75 19.44 5.01 3.08
N GLY A 76 19.35 6.34 2.94
CA GLY A 76 20.33 7.09 2.21
C GLY A 76 21.65 6.75 2.84
N GLY A 77 22.67 6.50 2.03
CA GLY A 77 24.05 6.66 2.48
C GLY A 77 24.37 8.14 2.75
N GLY A 78 23.39 8.90 3.27
CA GLY A 78 23.48 10.33 3.52
C GLY A 78 24.02 10.56 4.92
N THR A 79 24.97 11.49 5.01
CA THR A 79 25.56 11.95 6.25
C THR A 79 24.47 12.28 7.27
N LEU A 80 24.58 11.73 8.47
CA LEU A 80 23.71 12.08 9.58
C LEU A 80 24.15 13.44 10.14
N ALA A 81 23.18 14.27 10.49
CA ALA A 81 23.41 15.52 11.19
C ALA A 81 22.51 15.62 12.42
N VAL A 82 23.02 16.27 13.47
CA VAL A 82 22.30 16.59 14.70
C VAL A 82 21.90 18.04 14.67
N VAL A 83 20.65 18.31 15.03
CA VAL A 83 20.13 19.66 15.23
C VAL A 83 20.71 20.27 16.51
N THR A 84 21.39 21.42 16.38
CA THR A 84 21.99 22.15 17.53
C THR A 84 21.09 23.25 18.08
N ALA A 85 20.17 23.77 17.26
CA ALA A 85 19.19 24.77 17.67
C ALA A 85 18.10 24.18 18.58
N ASP A 86 17.58 24.96 19.54
CA ASP A 86 16.47 24.54 20.40
C ASP A 86 15.23 24.17 19.59
N VAL A 87 14.91 25.00 18.60
CA VAL A 87 13.79 24.83 17.67
C VAL A 87 14.26 25.19 16.26
N LEU A 88 14.31 24.19 15.37
CA LEU A 88 14.67 24.37 13.97
C LEU A 88 13.43 24.19 13.10
N ASN A 89 13.10 25.22 12.32
CA ASN A 89 11.95 25.19 11.41
C ASN A 89 12.34 24.50 10.10
N VAL A 90 11.54 23.52 9.69
CA VAL A 90 11.70 22.83 8.40
C VAL A 90 10.88 23.56 7.33
N ARG A 91 11.63 24.03 6.34
CA ARG A 91 11.32 24.70 5.08
C ARG A 91 10.67 23.88 4.00
N GLN A 92 9.69 24.37 3.22
CA GLN A 92 9.35 23.71 1.95
C GLN A 92 10.40 24.01 0.84
N ALA A 93 11.04 25.17 0.88
CA ALA A 93 12.05 25.61 -0.10
C ALA A 93 13.28 26.24 0.61
N PRO A 94 14.44 26.38 -0.04
CA PRO A 94 15.64 27.03 0.51
C PRO A 94 15.47 28.56 0.55
N SER A 95 14.41 29.04 1.20
CA SER A 95 14.11 30.47 1.37
C SER A 95 13.46 30.74 2.73
N ALA A 96 13.79 31.90 3.31
CA ALA A 96 13.24 32.36 4.57
C ALA A 96 11.74 32.70 4.49
N ASP A 97 11.22 32.97 3.29
CA ASP A 97 9.81 33.32 3.05
C ASP A 97 8.93 32.10 2.77
N SER A 98 9.52 30.91 2.64
CA SER A 98 8.77 29.70 2.32
C SER A 98 7.99 29.15 3.52
N GLU A 99 6.92 28.42 3.22
CA GLU A 99 6.04 27.82 4.22
C GLU A 99 6.79 26.79 5.08
N ARG A 100 6.49 26.81 6.37
CA ARG A 100 7.05 25.87 7.34
C ARG A 100 6.24 24.57 7.31
N VAL A 101 6.89 23.50 6.86
CA VAL A 101 6.31 22.14 6.78
C VAL A 101 6.48 21.34 8.07
N GLY A 102 7.38 21.78 8.96
CA GLY A 102 7.61 21.06 10.22
C GLY A 102 8.57 21.78 11.15
N VAL A 103 8.84 21.14 12.28
CA VAL A 103 9.74 21.63 13.32
C VAL A 103 10.56 20.47 13.87
N LEU A 104 11.84 20.71 14.12
CA LEU A 104 12.77 19.79 14.76
C LEU A 104 13.29 20.40 16.05
N MET A 105 13.50 19.56 17.06
CA MET A 105 14.04 19.98 18.35
C MET A 105 15.54 19.68 18.43
N ARG A 106 16.25 20.37 19.34
CA ARG A 106 17.66 20.08 19.64
C ARG A 106 17.88 18.59 19.89
N GLY A 107 18.96 18.06 19.33
CA GLY A 107 19.34 16.65 19.47
C GLY A 107 18.63 15.72 18.48
N ALA A 108 17.69 16.21 17.67
CA ALA A 108 17.11 15.43 16.60
C ALA A 108 18.19 15.05 15.58
N ARG A 109 18.26 13.75 15.25
CA ARG A 109 19.10 13.23 14.17
C ARG A 109 18.30 13.25 12.87
N VAL A 110 18.87 13.88 11.86
CA VAL A 110 18.30 13.98 10.53
C VAL A 110 19.28 13.44 9.50
N GLN A 111 18.74 12.92 8.41
CA GLN A 111 19.54 12.53 7.27
C GLN A 111 19.68 13.71 6.33
N VAL A 112 20.91 14.07 5.99
CA VAL A 112 21.19 15.12 4.99
C VAL A 112 21.11 14.49 3.60
N GLU A 113 20.23 15.03 2.75
CA GLU A 113 20.06 14.60 1.36
C GLU A 113 20.86 15.49 0.40
N LYS A 114 20.83 16.81 0.61
CA LYS A 114 21.48 17.78 -0.26
C LYS A 114 21.88 19.03 0.52
N VAL A 115 23.00 19.65 0.17
CA VAL A 115 23.41 20.96 0.69
C VAL A 115 23.43 21.95 -0.47
N GLU A 116 22.80 23.11 -0.29
CA GLU A 116 22.70 24.18 -1.28
C GLU A 116 22.92 25.53 -0.60
N GLY A 117 24.18 25.97 -0.60
CA GLY A 117 24.61 27.20 0.08
C GLY A 117 24.31 27.15 1.58
N ASP A 118 23.55 28.13 2.07
CA ASP A 118 23.17 28.25 3.49
C ASP A 118 22.02 27.33 3.90
N TRP A 119 21.48 26.53 2.96
CA TRP A 119 20.36 25.62 3.19
C TRP A 119 20.77 24.16 2.98
N THR A 120 20.23 23.29 3.82
CA THR A 120 20.42 21.86 3.76
C THR A 120 19.06 21.19 3.65
N GLN A 121 18.88 20.38 2.62
CA GLN A 121 17.73 19.50 2.48
C GLN A 121 17.94 18.27 3.37
N ILE A 122 16.96 18.03 4.22
CA ILE A 122 16.96 16.93 5.18
C ILE A 122 15.76 16.02 4.95
N ASN A 123 15.91 14.80 5.42
CA ASN A 123 14.86 13.82 5.53
C ASN A 123 14.83 13.26 6.96
N PHE A 124 13.64 13.29 7.56
CA PHE A 124 13.38 12.78 8.89
C PHE A 124 12.34 11.66 8.81
N ASN A 125 12.76 10.45 9.21
CA ASN A 125 11.95 9.23 9.23
C ASN A 125 11.15 8.95 7.94
N ASN A 126 11.67 9.39 6.78
CA ASN A 126 11.00 9.27 5.49
C ASN A 126 9.58 9.86 5.41
N THR A 127 9.21 10.67 6.40
CA THR A 127 7.88 11.26 6.56
C THR A 127 7.94 12.77 6.39
N LEU A 128 9.05 13.39 6.82
CA LEU A 128 9.25 14.83 6.75
C LEU A 128 10.50 15.14 5.93
N ARG A 129 10.30 15.69 4.73
CA ARG A 129 11.37 16.19 3.85
C ARG A 129 11.24 17.69 3.70
N GLY A 130 12.35 18.41 3.83
CA GLY A 130 12.36 19.86 3.65
C GLY A 130 13.74 20.47 3.84
N TRP A 131 13.78 21.80 3.86
CA TRP A 131 15.00 22.59 3.90
C TRP A 131 15.20 23.24 5.27
N VAL A 132 16.40 23.16 5.80
CA VAL A 132 16.77 23.82 7.06
C VAL A 132 18.05 24.63 6.86
N ALA A 133 18.26 25.65 7.68
CA ALA A 133 19.49 26.43 7.59
C ALA A 133 20.69 25.61 8.09
N SER A 134 21.72 25.48 7.25
CA SER A 134 22.90 24.62 7.47
C SER A 134 23.66 24.96 8.75
N GLN A 135 23.63 26.24 9.16
CA GLN A 135 24.27 26.73 10.38
C GLN A 135 23.78 26.07 11.68
N TYR A 136 22.57 25.47 11.66
CA TYR A 136 21.97 24.81 12.82
C TYR A 136 22.07 23.28 12.77
N LEU A 137 22.83 22.76 11.82
CA LEU A 137 23.14 21.34 11.69
C LEU A 137 24.61 21.09 12.02
N SER A 138 24.86 20.10 12.85
CA SER A 138 26.21 19.58 13.11
C SER A 138 26.32 18.17 12.56
N ALA A 139 27.31 17.89 11.71
CA ALA A 139 27.50 16.54 11.18
C ALA A 139 27.78 15.56 12.34
N ASP A 140 26.96 14.51 12.46
CA ASP A 140 27.14 13.42 13.43
C ASP A 140 28.27 12.52 12.92
N THR A 141 29.50 13.01 13.03
CA THR A 141 30.70 12.22 12.74
C THR A 141 30.95 11.36 13.96
N GLY A 142 30.25 10.22 14.04
CA GLY A 142 30.38 9.28 15.14
C GLY A 142 31.85 8.95 15.39
N ARG A 143 32.39 9.46 16.49
CA ARG A 143 33.74 9.21 17.00
C ARG A 143 33.64 8.72 18.43
#